data_AF-A0A0S6X9N2-F1
#
_entry.id   AF-A0A0S6X9N2-F1
#
_cell.length_a   1.000
_cell.length_b   1.000
_cell.length_c   1.000
_cell.angle_alpha   90.00
_cell.angle_beta   90.00
_cell.angle_gamma   90.00
#
_symmetry.space_group_name_H-M   'P 1'
#
loop_
_entity.id
_entity.type
_entity.pdbx_description
1 polymer ?
#
loop_
_entity_poly.entity_id
_entity_poly.type
_entity_poly.pdbx_seq_one_letter_code
_entity_poly.pdbx_strand_id
1 'polypeptide(L)'
;MPHVILLGTLDTKLEEFRYLYDRLSLAASQSTKTPLKITLIDCGREPATDDRISITHEDLVAQHGDGTALTDLSRGDVIKYMTQCVKRCVSDLVKNENVHGILSAGGSGGSSLASAVMREAAPIGMPKLLVSTVASGDTSPLVGETDITMMYSVVDIAGSNQLLRNILNNAAAAMVGMANAYESLLQEEAQNADRTRMRVGVTMFGVTTPGVDKIRRHLEERHGAEVFVFHATGHGGRAMERLVQDQKLDAVIDLTTTEICDHLMGGNMSAGPERLEAALKAGIPNLISVGATDMVNFGPKVSVPSHYSDRQLLEHNPTVTLMRTTPEEAKKIAHFITNKIKTCAKDPSKVQVWLPKGGVSMIAVPGGPFADSTADEALFQALKDGLKGSGVEIVEDERDINDAGFAVDVAERLVELIRSLEHTTYNVGSV
;
A
#
# COMPACT_ATOMS: atom_id res chain seq x y z
N MET A 1 -22.10 6.52 -16.23
CA MET A 1 -22.95 5.60 -15.45
C MET A 1 -22.04 4.94 -14.44
N PRO A 2 -22.28 5.15 -13.13
CA PRO A 2 -21.52 4.47 -12.09
C PRO A 2 -21.68 2.96 -12.24
N HIS A 3 -20.63 2.23 -11.92
CA HIS A 3 -20.57 0.77 -12.08
C HIS A 3 -20.00 0.17 -10.80
N VAL A 4 -20.80 -0.67 -10.15
CA VAL A 4 -20.42 -1.35 -8.91
C VAL A 4 -20.33 -2.86 -9.18
N ILE A 5 -19.23 -3.47 -8.75
CA ILE A 5 -19.09 -4.92 -8.67
C ILE A 5 -19.63 -5.37 -7.31
N LEU A 6 -20.54 -6.34 -7.33
CA LEU A 6 -21.08 -6.97 -6.15
C LEU A 6 -20.55 -8.42 -6.06
N LEU A 7 -19.67 -8.68 -5.08
CA LEU A 7 -19.02 -9.98 -4.89
C LEU A 7 -19.73 -10.77 -3.79
N GLY A 8 -20.26 -11.96 -4.09
CA GLY A 8 -20.96 -12.77 -3.09
C GLY A 8 -20.73 -14.26 -3.24
N THR A 9 -20.64 -14.98 -2.12
CA THR A 9 -20.73 -16.45 -2.10
C THR A 9 -22.20 -16.83 -2.15
N LEU A 10 -22.76 -16.96 -3.35
CA LEU A 10 -24.22 -16.98 -3.52
C LEU A 10 -24.84 -18.33 -3.16
N ASP A 11 -24.07 -19.43 -3.24
CA ASP A 11 -24.42 -20.75 -2.68
C ASP A 11 -25.00 -20.70 -1.25
N THR A 12 -24.50 -19.79 -0.43
CA THR A 12 -24.87 -19.67 0.98
C THR A 12 -25.59 -18.37 1.33
N LYS A 13 -25.55 -17.35 0.47
CA LYS A 13 -26.03 -15.99 0.78
C LYS A 13 -26.85 -15.34 -0.35
N LEU A 14 -27.47 -16.15 -1.21
CA LEU A 14 -28.22 -15.63 -2.34
C LEU A 14 -29.29 -14.61 -1.92
N GLU A 15 -30.03 -14.89 -0.84
CA GLU A 15 -31.11 -14.01 -0.37
C GLU A 15 -30.62 -12.65 0.12
N GLU A 16 -29.52 -12.62 0.85
CA GLU A 16 -28.88 -11.40 1.34
C GLU A 16 -28.35 -10.55 0.19
N PHE A 17 -27.77 -11.21 -0.82
CA PHE A 17 -27.25 -10.54 -2.02
C PHE A 17 -28.36 -10.07 -2.97
N ARG A 18 -29.47 -10.81 -3.10
CA ARG A 18 -30.69 -10.34 -3.76
C ARG A 18 -31.18 -9.04 -3.13
N TYR A 19 -31.31 -9.03 -1.80
CA TYR A 19 -31.70 -7.83 -1.07
C TYR A 19 -30.72 -6.69 -1.29
N LEU A 20 -29.41 -6.94 -1.19
CA LEU A 20 -28.37 -5.93 -1.36
C LEU A 20 -28.37 -5.33 -2.78
N TYR A 21 -28.54 -6.17 -3.81
CA TYR A 21 -28.71 -5.75 -5.21
C TYR A 21 -29.92 -4.84 -5.40
N ASP A 22 -31.08 -5.23 -4.85
CA ASP A 22 -32.31 -4.45 -4.94
C ASP A 22 -32.16 -3.10 -4.21
N ARG A 23 -31.46 -3.07 -3.07
CA ARG A 23 -31.16 -1.82 -2.33
C ARG A 23 -30.18 -0.91 -3.07
N LEU A 24 -29.16 -1.44 -3.73
CA LEU A 24 -28.26 -0.66 -4.60
C LEU A 24 -29.05 0.00 -5.72
N SER A 25 -29.89 -0.77 -6.40
CA SER A 25 -30.73 -0.31 -7.51
C SER A 25 -31.70 0.81 -7.06
N LEU A 26 -32.35 0.60 -5.91
CA LEU A 26 -33.25 1.60 -5.34
C LEU A 26 -32.51 2.87 -4.91
N ALA A 27 -31.38 2.74 -4.20
CA ALA A 27 -30.60 3.89 -3.73
C ALA A 27 -30.09 4.75 -4.90
N ALA A 28 -29.66 4.11 -5.99
CA ALA A 28 -29.28 4.81 -7.22
C ALA A 28 -30.47 5.57 -7.83
N SER A 29 -31.64 4.92 -7.95
CA SER A 29 -32.85 5.55 -8.52
C SER A 29 -33.33 6.80 -7.74
N GLN A 30 -33.01 6.87 -6.44
CA GLN A 30 -33.37 8.01 -5.59
C GLN A 30 -32.32 9.13 -5.59
N SER A 31 -31.05 8.80 -5.84
CA SER A 31 -29.92 9.71 -5.65
C SER A 31 -29.38 10.29 -6.95
N THR A 32 -29.56 9.61 -8.09
CA THR A 32 -28.97 10.02 -9.37
C THR A 32 -29.99 9.99 -10.51
N LYS A 33 -29.79 10.88 -11.50
CA LYS A 33 -30.50 10.79 -12.79
C LYS A 33 -29.96 9.68 -13.70
N THR A 34 -28.74 9.22 -13.43
CA THR A 34 -28.06 8.18 -14.18
C THR A 34 -28.33 6.82 -13.53
N PRO A 35 -28.70 5.78 -14.30
CA PRO A 35 -28.83 4.42 -13.77
C PRO A 35 -27.48 3.90 -13.25
N LEU A 36 -27.52 2.95 -12.31
CA LEU A 36 -26.35 2.24 -11.80
C LEU A 36 -26.17 0.93 -12.57
N LYS A 37 -24.95 0.66 -13.06
CA LYS A 37 -24.57 -0.68 -13.54
C LYS A 37 -24.12 -1.52 -12.34
N ILE A 38 -24.67 -2.73 -12.21
CA ILE A 38 -24.26 -3.69 -11.18
C ILE A 38 -23.78 -4.96 -11.89
N THR A 39 -22.54 -5.38 -11.60
CA THR A 39 -22.03 -6.70 -11.99
C THR A 39 -22.04 -7.59 -10.75
N LEU A 40 -22.99 -8.52 -10.66
CA LEU A 40 -23.04 -9.51 -9.59
C LEU A 40 -22.22 -10.74 -9.99
N ILE A 41 -21.23 -11.09 -9.18
CA ILE A 41 -20.34 -12.23 -9.41
C ILE A 41 -20.61 -13.30 -8.34
N ASP A 42 -20.89 -14.52 -8.78
CA ASP A 42 -20.98 -15.68 -7.89
C ASP A 42 -19.59 -16.25 -7.57
N CYS A 43 -19.15 -15.99 -6.35
CA CYS A 43 -17.88 -16.44 -5.78
C CYS A 43 -18.06 -17.66 -4.86
N GLY A 44 -19.21 -18.32 -4.90
CA GLY A 44 -19.54 -19.48 -4.06
C GLY A 44 -18.66 -20.70 -4.32
N ARG A 45 -18.83 -21.74 -3.50
CA ARG A 45 -18.25 -23.06 -3.77
C ARG A 45 -19.08 -23.83 -4.79
N GLU A 46 -20.39 -23.67 -4.69
CA GLU A 46 -21.38 -24.30 -5.55
C GLU A 46 -22.09 -23.22 -6.37
N PRO A 47 -22.59 -23.56 -7.56
CA PRO A 47 -23.29 -22.57 -8.39
C PRO A 47 -24.67 -22.23 -7.79
N ALA A 48 -24.97 -20.94 -7.73
CA ALA A 48 -26.32 -20.44 -7.47
C ALA A 48 -27.04 -20.04 -8.75
N THR A 49 -28.37 -20.08 -8.74
CA THR A 49 -29.19 -19.65 -9.89
C THR A 49 -30.02 -18.41 -9.53
N ASP A 50 -29.75 -17.31 -10.22
CA ASP A 50 -30.57 -16.10 -10.20
C ASP A 50 -30.30 -15.24 -11.45
N ASP A 51 -31.36 -14.66 -12.01
CA ASP A 51 -31.26 -13.86 -13.24
C ASP A 51 -30.45 -12.55 -13.07
N ARG A 52 -30.18 -12.11 -11.84
CA ARG A 52 -29.32 -10.95 -11.56
C ARG A 52 -27.84 -11.27 -11.65
N ILE A 53 -27.45 -12.54 -11.62
CA ILE A 53 -26.04 -12.95 -11.66
C ILE A 53 -25.48 -12.60 -13.04
N SER A 54 -24.50 -11.70 -13.05
CA SER A 54 -23.87 -11.23 -14.28
C SER A 54 -22.72 -12.13 -14.71
N ILE A 55 -22.01 -12.71 -13.74
CA ILE A 55 -20.92 -13.67 -13.95
C ILE A 55 -21.21 -14.87 -13.06
N THR A 56 -21.57 -15.99 -13.69
CA THR A 56 -21.91 -17.23 -13.00
C THR A 56 -20.67 -17.87 -12.41
N HIS A 57 -20.87 -18.76 -11.43
CA HIS A 57 -19.79 -19.56 -10.86
C HIS A 57 -19.07 -20.37 -11.95
N GLU A 58 -19.83 -20.97 -12.87
CA GLU A 58 -19.32 -21.75 -13.99
C GLU A 58 -18.47 -20.89 -14.94
N ASP A 59 -18.97 -19.72 -15.34
CA ASP A 59 -18.23 -18.81 -16.23
C ASP A 59 -16.94 -18.31 -15.56
N LEU A 60 -17.03 -17.96 -14.27
CA LEU A 60 -15.89 -17.50 -13.49
C LEU A 60 -14.79 -18.56 -13.45
N VAL A 61 -15.14 -19.81 -13.13
CA VAL A 61 -14.19 -20.93 -13.05
C VAL A 61 -13.66 -21.31 -14.44
N ALA A 62 -14.51 -21.33 -15.46
CA ALA A 62 -14.12 -21.70 -16.82
C ALA A 62 -13.14 -20.68 -17.45
N GLN A 63 -13.36 -19.38 -17.20
CA GLN A 63 -12.55 -18.31 -17.81
C GLN A 63 -11.30 -17.98 -17.00
N HIS A 64 -11.36 -18.07 -15.67
CA HIS A 64 -10.29 -17.59 -14.79
C HIS A 64 -9.66 -18.67 -13.90
N GLY A 65 -10.17 -19.90 -13.92
CA GLY A 65 -9.59 -21.06 -13.25
C GLY A 65 -8.34 -21.61 -13.94
N ASP A 66 -7.72 -22.61 -13.31
CA ASP A 66 -6.57 -23.34 -13.87
C ASP A 66 -6.90 -24.81 -14.20
N GLY A 67 -8.18 -25.18 -14.17
CA GLY A 67 -8.67 -26.54 -14.43
C GLY A 67 -8.72 -27.43 -13.18
N THR A 68 -8.37 -26.92 -12.00
CA THR A 68 -8.50 -27.67 -10.74
C THR A 68 -9.95 -27.99 -10.41
N ALA A 69 -10.22 -29.25 -10.06
CA ALA A 69 -11.53 -29.69 -9.60
C ALA A 69 -11.79 -29.26 -8.14
N LEU A 70 -12.81 -28.42 -7.94
CA LEU A 70 -13.22 -27.91 -6.62
C LEU A 70 -13.67 -29.00 -5.62
N THR A 71 -14.08 -30.16 -6.12
CA THR A 71 -14.56 -31.30 -5.30
C THR A 71 -13.49 -31.89 -4.41
N ASP A 72 -12.23 -31.79 -4.82
CA ASP A 72 -11.10 -32.46 -4.17
C ASP A 72 -10.41 -31.56 -3.14
N LEU A 73 -10.87 -30.31 -3.03
CA LEU A 73 -10.25 -29.27 -2.20
C LEU A 73 -10.89 -29.19 -0.82
N SER A 74 -10.04 -28.92 0.17
CA SER A 74 -10.52 -28.50 1.49
C SER A 74 -11.27 -27.17 1.39
N ARG A 75 -12.11 -26.83 2.38
CA ARG A 75 -12.82 -25.53 2.39
C ARG A 75 -11.85 -24.35 2.27
N GLY A 76 -10.69 -24.42 2.93
CA GLY A 76 -9.68 -23.36 2.85
C GLY A 76 -9.05 -23.25 1.47
N ASP A 77 -8.81 -24.38 0.81
CA ASP A 77 -8.21 -24.39 -0.53
C ASP A 77 -9.21 -23.98 -1.62
N VAL A 78 -10.50 -24.31 -1.46
CA VAL A 78 -11.58 -23.75 -2.27
C VAL A 78 -11.59 -22.23 -2.19
N ILE A 79 -11.52 -21.65 -0.97
CA ILE A 79 -11.49 -20.20 -0.80
C ILE A 79 -10.29 -19.59 -1.53
N LYS A 80 -9.09 -20.17 -1.40
CA LYS A 80 -7.90 -19.70 -2.11
C LYS A 80 -8.07 -19.77 -3.62
N TYR A 81 -8.54 -20.90 -4.13
CA TYR A 81 -8.78 -21.11 -5.56
C TYR A 81 -9.78 -20.09 -6.12
N MET A 82 -10.95 -19.96 -5.49
CA MET A 82 -11.97 -19.00 -5.90
C MET A 82 -11.46 -17.57 -5.78
N THR A 83 -10.69 -17.23 -4.74
CA THR A 83 -10.07 -15.91 -4.61
C THR A 83 -9.20 -15.59 -5.82
N GLN A 84 -8.40 -16.53 -6.33
CA GLN A 84 -7.58 -16.30 -7.53
C GLN A 84 -8.43 -16.11 -8.79
N CYS A 85 -9.49 -16.90 -8.97
CA CYS A 85 -10.41 -16.76 -10.10
C CYS A 85 -11.09 -15.39 -10.09
N VAL A 86 -11.69 -15.03 -8.95
CA VAL A 86 -12.38 -13.74 -8.77
C VAL A 86 -11.40 -12.58 -8.93
N LYS A 87 -10.17 -12.69 -8.41
CA LYS A 87 -9.15 -11.67 -8.60
C LYS A 87 -8.90 -11.39 -10.07
N ARG A 88 -8.63 -12.43 -10.88
CA ARG A 88 -8.38 -12.27 -12.33
C ARG A 88 -9.58 -11.62 -13.02
N CYS A 89 -10.78 -12.11 -12.74
CA CYS A 89 -12.03 -11.57 -13.26
C CYS A 89 -12.20 -10.08 -12.95
N VAL A 90 -12.05 -9.71 -11.68
CA VAL A 90 -12.19 -8.32 -11.23
C VAL A 90 -11.07 -7.44 -11.79
N SER A 91 -9.82 -7.93 -11.87
CA SER A 91 -8.73 -7.20 -12.51
C SER A 91 -9.03 -6.89 -13.99
N ASP A 92 -9.60 -7.86 -14.72
CA ASP A 92 -10.00 -7.66 -16.11
C ASP A 92 -11.15 -6.66 -16.23
N LEU A 93 -12.14 -6.71 -15.34
CA LEU A 93 -13.24 -5.74 -15.30
C LEU A 93 -12.73 -4.33 -14.99
N VAL A 94 -11.89 -4.16 -13.96
CA VAL A 94 -11.34 -2.86 -13.57
C VAL A 94 -10.46 -2.27 -14.66
N LYS A 95 -9.75 -3.10 -15.43
CA LYS A 95 -8.89 -2.67 -16.53
C LYS A 95 -9.68 -2.27 -17.78
N ASN A 96 -10.72 -3.02 -18.12
CA ASN A 96 -11.42 -2.89 -19.40
C ASN A 96 -12.73 -2.11 -19.31
N GLU A 97 -13.23 -1.87 -18.10
CA GLU A 97 -14.47 -1.15 -17.84
C GLU A 97 -14.27 -0.02 -16.83
N ASN A 98 -15.14 1.00 -16.87
CA ASN A 98 -15.15 2.07 -15.88
C ASN A 98 -15.84 1.57 -14.60
N VAL A 99 -15.13 0.78 -13.79
CA VAL A 99 -15.58 0.33 -12.47
C VAL A 99 -15.37 1.44 -11.45
N HIS A 100 -16.40 1.70 -10.64
CA HIS A 100 -16.44 2.80 -9.68
C HIS A 100 -16.59 2.33 -8.23
N GLY A 101 -16.72 1.04 -7.98
CA GLY A 101 -16.66 0.50 -6.62
C GLY A 101 -16.86 -1.00 -6.54
N ILE A 102 -16.42 -1.58 -5.42
CA ILE A 102 -16.62 -3.00 -5.09
C ILE A 102 -17.34 -3.10 -3.75
N LEU A 103 -18.47 -3.79 -3.73
CA LEU A 103 -19.24 -4.10 -2.54
C LEU A 103 -19.26 -5.60 -2.28
N SER A 104 -19.12 -6.00 -1.02
CA SER A 104 -19.34 -7.38 -0.61
C SER A 104 -19.88 -7.46 0.82
N ALA A 105 -20.46 -8.60 1.15
CA ALA A 105 -20.97 -8.94 2.47
C ALA A 105 -20.65 -10.39 2.80
N GLY A 106 -20.07 -10.67 3.96
CA GLY A 106 -19.77 -12.06 4.34
C GLY A 106 -19.27 -12.26 5.77
N GLY A 107 -19.30 -13.53 6.20
CA GLY A 107 -18.61 -13.96 7.41
C GLY A 107 -17.08 -13.96 7.22
N SER A 108 -16.33 -14.57 8.13
CA SER A 108 -14.85 -14.64 8.07
C SER A 108 -14.32 -15.13 6.70
N GLY A 109 -14.84 -16.25 6.17
CA GLY A 109 -14.38 -16.80 4.89
C GLY A 109 -14.70 -15.90 3.68
N GLY A 110 -15.93 -15.40 3.57
CA GLY A 110 -16.33 -14.48 2.50
C GLY A 110 -15.60 -13.13 2.58
N SER A 111 -15.36 -12.63 3.80
CA SER A 111 -14.56 -11.43 4.03
C SER A 111 -13.11 -11.63 3.61
N SER A 112 -12.52 -12.79 3.88
CA SER A 112 -11.16 -13.11 3.45
C SER A 112 -11.03 -13.11 1.92
N LEU A 113 -11.99 -13.73 1.22
CA LEU A 113 -12.01 -13.76 -0.26
C LEU A 113 -12.20 -12.35 -0.83
N ALA A 114 -13.26 -11.66 -0.41
CA ALA A 114 -13.62 -10.35 -0.95
C ALA A 114 -12.53 -9.31 -0.69
N SER A 115 -11.96 -9.30 0.53
CA SER A 115 -10.90 -8.35 0.87
C SER A 115 -9.62 -8.61 0.07
N ALA A 116 -9.21 -9.87 -0.14
CA ALA A 116 -8.05 -10.17 -0.99
C ALA A 116 -8.25 -9.68 -2.42
N VAL A 117 -9.44 -9.90 -3.00
CA VAL A 117 -9.80 -9.37 -4.33
C VAL A 117 -9.76 -7.84 -4.34
N MET A 118 -10.38 -7.18 -3.34
CA MET A 118 -10.39 -5.72 -3.22
C MET A 118 -8.97 -5.14 -3.09
N ARG A 119 -8.07 -5.80 -2.35
CA ARG A 119 -6.69 -5.35 -2.21
C ARG A 119 -5.89 -5.49 -3.50
N GLU A 120 -6.04 -6.61 -4.19
CA GLU A 120 -5.16 -6.96 -5.29
C GLU A 120 -5.66 -6.48 -6.66
N ALA A 121 -6.97 -6.43 -6.89
CA ALA A 121 -7.56 -6.13 -8.20
C ALA A 121 -8.00 -4.68 -8.38
N ALA A 122 -8.20 -3.94 -7.29
CA ALA A 122 -8.65 -2.54 -7.34
C ALA A 122 -7.52 -1.56 -6.97
N PRO A 123 -7.45 -0.40 -7.63
CA PRO A 123 -6.50 0.65 -7.27
C PRO A 123 -6.89 1.34 -5.96
N ILE A 124 -5.90 1.87 -5.24
CA ILE A 124 -6.13 2.74 -4.07
C ILE A 124 -6.92 3.98 -4.50
N GLY A 125 -7.90 4.39 -3.71
CA GLY A 125 -8.80 5.51 -3.98
C GLY A 125 -10.14 5.09 -4.60
N MET A 126 -10.21 3.94 -5.27
CA MET A 126 -11.48 3.40 -5.77
C MET A 126 -12.33 2.87 -4.59
N PRO A 127 -13.63 3.19 -4.48
CA PRO A 127 -14.48 2.70 -3.39
C PRO A 127 -14.47 1.18 -3.19
N LYS A 128 -14.11 0.72 -1.99
CA LYS A 128 -14.14 -0.70 -1.57
C LYS A 128 -14.88 -0.80 -0.24
N LEU A 129 -16.05 -1.43 -0.21
CA LEU A 129 -16.84 -1.58 1.02
C LEU A 129 -17.13 -3.05 1.32
N LEU A 130 -16.79 -3.48 2.53
CA LEU A 130 -17.01 -4.84 3.00
C LEU A 130 -17.85 -4.85 4.27
N VAL A 131 -19.07 -5.40 4.16
CA VAL A 131 -19.90 -5.71 5.33
C VAL A 131 -19.43 -7.04 5.91
N SER A 132 -18.92 -7.04 7.14
CA SER A 132 -18.25 -8.21 7.72
C SER A 132 -18.70 -8.51 9.14
N THR A 133 -18.86 -9.81 9.45
CA THR A 133 -19.07 -10.28 10.83
C THR A 133 -17.82 -10.18 11.71
N VAL A 134 -16.66 -9.89 11.11
CA VAL A 134 -15.37 -9.76 11.81
C VAL A 134 -14.78 -8.34 11.73
N ALA A 135 -15.58 -7.34 11.32
CA ALA A 135 -15.12 -5.95 11.27
C ALA A 135 -14.78 -5.36 12.66
N SER A 136 -15.40 -5.87 13.73
CA SER A 136 -15.12 -5.48 15.11
C SER A 136 -14.05 -6.38 15.74
N GLY A 137 -12.85 -6.40 15.15
CA GLY A 137 -11.73 -7.24 15.58
C GLY A 137 -10.41 -6.79 14.95
N ASP A 138 -9.42 -7.69 14.84
CA ASP A 138 -8.22 -7.42 14.05
C ASP A 138 -8.54 -7.50 12.55
N THR A 139 -8.64 -6.34 11.92
CA THR A 139 -8.92 -6.20 10.49
C THR A 139 -7.65 -6.00 9.66
N SER A 140 -6.46 -5.99 10.27
CA SER A 140 -5.19 -5.76 9.56
C SER A 140 -5.00 -6.72 8.37
N PRO A 141 -5.32 -8.03 8.47
CA PRO A 141 -5.22 -8.96 7.33
C PRO A 141 -6.27 -8.73 6.23
N LEU A 142 -7.37 -8.03 6.54
CA LEU A 142 -8.44 -7.73 5.59
C LEU A 142 -8.17 -6.40 4.87
N VAL A 143 -7.76 -5.37 5.59
CA VAL A 143 -7.51 -4.03 5.01
C VAL A 143 -6.15 -3.99 4.30
N GLY A 144 -5.12 -4.60 4.91
CA GLY A 144 -3.74 -4.51 4.43
C GLY A 144 -3.28 -3.05 4.35
N GLU A 145 -2.56 -2.70 3.29
CA GLU A 145 -2.11 -1.35 2.96
C GLU A 145 -3.08 -0.55 2.07
N THR A 146 -4.35 -0.97 2.00
CA THR A 146 -5.36 -0.34 1.13
C THR A 146 -6.42 0.42 1.91
N ASP A 147 -7.33 1.05 1.18
CA ASP A 147 -8.42 1.90 1.65
C ASP A 147 -9.78 1.16 1.75
N ILE A 148 -9.77 -0.14 2.07
CA ILE A 148 -11.00 -0.92 2.29
C ILE A 148 -11.78 -0.35 3.48
N THR A 149 -13.03 0.04 3.22
CA THR A 149 -13.98 0.46 4.25
C THR A 149 -14.73 -0.75 4.82
N MET A 150 -14.64 -0.94 6.14
CA MET A 150 -15.29 -2.04 6.85
C MET A 150 -16.58 -1.58 7.50
N MET A 151 -17.67 -2.33 7.32
CA MET A 151 -18.94 -2.14 8.03
C MET A 151 -19.26 -3.38 8.86
N TYR A 152 -19.42 -3.23 10.18
CA TYR A 152 -19.75 -4.35 11.04
C TYR A 152 -21.20 -4.79 10.83
N SER A 153 -21.42 -6.09 10.57
CA SER A 153 -22.75 -6.64 10.34
C SER A 153 -23.62 -6.73 11.61
N VAL A 154 -23.01 -6.58 12.79
CA VAL A 154 -23.61 -6.72 14.15
C VAL A 154 -24.13 -8.13 14.46
N VAL A 155 -24.93 -8.69 13.56
CA VAL A 155 -25.40 -10.08 13.58
C VAL A 155 -24.73 -10.87 12.47
N ASP A 156 -24.83 -12.21 12.53
CA ASP A 156 -24.36 -13.04 11.43
C ASP A 156 -25.10 -12.68 10.13
N ILE A 157 -24.41 -12.83 9.01
CA ILE A 157 -24.98 -12.59 7.67
C ILE A 157 -25.63 -13.89 7.22
N ALA A 158 -26.77 -14.16 7.85
CA ALA A 158 -27.61 -15.32 7.63
C ALA A 158 -29.08 -14.97 7.86
N GLY A 159 -29.90 -15.17 6.83
CA GLY A 159 -31.32 -14.87 6.83
C GLY A 159 -31.61 -13.39 6.60
N SER A 160 -32.80 -12.96 6.99
CA SER A 160 -33.34 -11.66 6.53
C SER A 160 -34.01 -10.83 7.63
N ASN A 161 -33.44 -10.93 8.84
CA ASN A 161 -33.91 -10.15 9.99
C ASN A 161 -33.79 -8.64 9.73
N GLN A 162 -34.65 -7.85 10.38
CA GLN A 162 -34.77 -6.41 10.15
C GLN A 162 -33.45 -5.66 10.40
N LEU A 163 -32.68 -6.06 11.41
CA LEU A 163 -31.41 -5.42 11.74
C LEU A 163 -30.38 -5.62 10.62
N LEU A 164 -30.20 -6.86 10.16
CA LEU A 164 -29.32 -7.15 9.03
C LEU A 164 -29.75 -6.40 7.76
N ARG A 165 -31.06 -6.39 7.45
CA ARG A 165 -31.59 -5.62 6.32
C ARG A 165 -31.27 -4.13 6.42
N ASN A 166 -31.40 -3.53 7.59
CA ASN A 166 -31.04 -2.12 7.80
C ASN A 166 -29.55 -1.87 7.52
N ILE A 167 -28.68 -2.76 7.99
CA ILE A 167 -27.23 -2.63 7.80
C ILE A 167 -26.85 -2.81 6.32
N LEU A 168 -27.38 -3.84 5.65
CA LEU A 168 -27.17 -4.05 4.22
C LEU A 168 -27.71 -2.87 3.38
N ASN A 169 -28.84 -2.28 3.78
CA ASN A 169 -29.34 -1.05 3.16
C ASN A 169 -28.36 0.13 3.32
N ASN A 170 -27.80 0.33 4.51
CA ASN A 170 -26.82 1.39 4.75
C ASN A 170 -25.57 1.17 3.88
N ALA A 171 -25.10 -0.07 3.77
CA ALA A 171 -23.98 -0.44 2.91
C ALA A 171 -24.24 -0.12 1.43
N ALA A 172 -25.43 -0.46 0.93
CA ALA A 172 -25.83 -0.13 -0.44
C ALA A 172 -25.86 1.40 -0.68
N ALA A 173 -26.50 2.15 0.22
CA ALA A 173 -26.57 3.61 0.10
C ALA A 173 -25.18 4.27 0.15
N ALA A 174 -24.31 3.80 1.05
CA ALA A 174 -22.92 4.26 1.15
C ALA A 174 -22.15 3.99 -0.14
N MET A 175 -22.26 2.77 -0.69
CA MET A 175 -21.59 2.41 -1.95
C MET A 175 -22.07 3.27 -3.13
N VAL A 176 -23.37 3.51 -3.25
CA VAL A 176 -23.90 4.41 -4.31
C VAL A 176 -23.31 5.81 -4.17
N GLY A 177 -23.30 6.37 -2.95
CA GLY A 177 -22.71 7.68 -2.68
C GLY A 177 -21.22 7.76 -3.07
N MET A 178 -20.43 6.78 -2.64
CA MET A 178 -18.99 6.72 -2.95
C MET A 178 -18.73 6.51 -4.45
N ALA A 179 -19.45 5.61 -5.11
CA ALA A 179 -19.27 5.34 -6.53
C ALA A 179 -19.62 6.56 -7.41
N ASN A 180 -20.66 7.32 -7.05
CA ASN A 180 -21.02 8.56 -7.74
C ASN A 180 -19.97 9.66 -7.56
N ALA A 181 -19.47 9.83 -6.34
CA ALA A 181 -18.43 10.81 -6.05
C ALA A 181 -17.14 10.47 -6.80
N TYR A 182 -16.77 9.19 -6.82
CA TYR A 182 -15.59 8.71 -7.54
C TYR A 182 -15.74 8.84 -9.07
N GLU A 183 -16.89 8.51 -9.65
CA GLU A 183 -17.17 8.77 -11.07
C GLU A 183 -16.99 10.26 -11.41
N SER A 184 -17.53 11.14 -10.58
CA SER A 184 -17.42 12.60 -10.78
C SER A 184 -15.97 13.06 -10.71
N LEU A 185 -15.19 12.56 -9.74
CA LEU A 185 -13.76 12.82 -9.62
C LEU A 185 -13.00 12.39 -10.87
N LEU A 186 -13.23 11.17 -11.38
CA LEU A 186 -12.56 10.69 -12.60
C LEU A 186 -12.90 11.55 -13.82
N GLN A 187 -14.13 12.07 -13.92
CA GLN A 187 -14.52 12.99 -14.97
C GLN A 187 -13.82 14.34 -14.85
N GLU A 188 -13.67 14.88 -13.63
CA GLU A 188 -12.92 16.10 -13.35
C GLU A 188 -11.43 15.94 -13.66
N GLU A 189 -10.83 14.80 -13.29
CA GLU A 189 -9.44 14.48 -13.61
C GLU A 189 -9.21 14.37 -15.12
N ALA A 190 -10.12 13.71 -15.84
CA ALA A 190 -10.06 13.61 -17.30
C ALA A 190 -10.16 14.99 -17.99
N GLN A 191 -10.92 15.92 -17.42
CA GLN A 191 -11.03 17.31 -17.92
C GLN A 191 -9.79 18.15 -17.60
N ASN A 192 -9.04 17.82 -16.54
CA ASN A 192 -7.85 18.54 -16.09
C ASN A 192 -6.54 17.84 -16.50
N ALA A 193 -6.58 16.89 -17.44
CA ALA A 193 -5.44 16.08 -17.84
C ALA A 193 -4.20 16.89 -18.30
N ASP A 194 -4.39 18.14 -18.75
CA ASP A 194 -3.29 19.05 -19.16
C ASP A 194 -2.47 19.60 -17.98
N ARG A 195 -2.89 19.39 -16.72
CA ARG A 195 -2.17 19.86 -15.51
C ARG A 195 -1.48 18.69 -14.81
N THR A 196 -0.50 18.07 -15.46
CA THR A 196 0.31 17.03 -14.84
C THR A 196 1.28 17.64 -13.83
N ARG A 197 1.02 17.41 -12.53
CA ARG A 197 1.99 17.69 -11.46
C ARG A 197 2.90 16.49 -11.30
N MET A 198 4.17 16.75 -11.00
CA MET A 198 5.11 15.72 -10.57
C MET A 198 4.66 15.13 -9.24
N ARG A 199 4.39 13.82 -9.18
CA ARG A 199 3.90 13.11 -7.98
C ARG A 199 5.07 12.39 -7.30
N VAL A 200 5.41 12.81 -6.10
CA VAL A 200 6.58 12.30 -5.36
C VAL A 200 6.15 11.62 -4.07
N GLY A 201 6.54 10.35 -3.90
CA GLY A 201 6.39 9.65 -2.63
C GLY A 201 7.57 9.92 -1.70
N VAL A 202 7.30 10.21 -0.42
CA VAL A 202 8.34 10.45 0.59
C VAL A 202 8.05 9.65 1.86
N THR A 203 9.01 8.84 2.33
CA THR A 203 8.85 8.07 3.57
C THR A 203 9.30 8.87 4.80
N MET A 204 8.53 8.76 5.87
CA MET A 204 8.65 9.59 7.07
C MET A 204 8.49 8.79 8.35
N PHE A 205 9.21 9.17 9.39
CA PHE A 205 8.94 8.79 10.76
C PHE A 205 8.97 10.02 11.67
N GLY A 206 8.45 9.93 12.89
CA GLY A 206 8.44 11.06 13.83
C GLY A 206 9.84 11.70 14.01
N VAL A 207 10.88 10.85 14.00
CA VAL A 207 12.29 11.23 14.16
C VAL A 207 12.97 11.76 12.89
N THR A 208 12.31 11.71 11.74
CA THR A 208 12.77 12.27 10.45
C THR A 208 11.81 13.34 9.90
N THR A 209 10.76 13.69 10.67
CA THR A 209 9.73 14.64 10.25
C THR A 209 10.30 16.00 9.83
N PRO A 210 11.26 16.64 10.55
CA PRO A 210 11.80 17.92 10.12
C PRO A 210 12.41 17.89 8.71
N GLY A 211 13.21 16.85 8.38
CA GLY A 211 13.79 16.67 7.06
C GLY A 211 12.73 16.44 5.98
N VAL A 212 11.75 15.56 6.25
CA VAL A 212 10.64 15.29 5.32
C VAL A 212 9.79 16.52 5.06
N ASP A 213 9.42 17.26 6.10
CA ASP A 213 8.60 18.46 5.94
C ASP A 213 9.31 19.53 5.11
N LYS A 214 10.64 19.61 5.27
CA LYS A 214 11.46 20.52 4.46
C LYS A 214 11.50 20.09 2.99
N ILE A 215 11.71 18.80 2.71
CA ILE A 215 11.63 18.22 1.34
C ILE A 215 10.26 18.53 0.72
N ARG A 216 9.18 18.20 1.45
CA ARG A 216 7.79 18.38 0.99
C ARG A 216 7.52 19.83 0.58
N ARG A 217 7.74 20.78 1.49
CA ARG A 217 7.50 22.21 1.22
C ARG A 217 8.35 22.70 0.07
N HIS A 218 9.60 22.27 -0.01
CA HIS A 218 10.49 22.68 -1.09
C HIS A 218 10.00 22.20 -2.47
N LEU A 219 9.61 20.93 -2.58
CA LEU A 219 9.05 20.37 -3.81
C LEU A 219 7.70 21.02 -4.20
N GLU A 220 6.80 21.23 -3.23
CA GLU A 220 5.50 21.88 -3.46
C GLU A 220 5.67 23.34 -3.89
N GLU A 221 6.46 24.13 -3.16
CA GLU A 221 6.58 25.58 -3.35
C GLU A 221 7.47 25.95 -4.56
N ARG A 222 8.53 25.19 -4.83
CA ARG A 222 9.51 25.52 -5.89
C ARG A 222 9.25 24.81 -7.21
N HIS A 223 8.68 23.61 -7.16
CA HIS A 223 8.51 22.76 -8.34
C HIS A 223 7.04 22.43 -8.62
N GLY A 224 6.10 22.90 -7.80
CA GLY A 224 4.67 22.63 -7.99
C GLY A 224 4.31 21.15 -7.90
N ALA A 225 5.16 20.36 -7.22
CA ALA A 225 4.98 18.93 -7.07
C ALA A 225 3.80 18.61 -6.17
N GLU A 226 3.18 17.47 -6.39
CA GLU A 226 2.27 16.84 -5.46
C GLU A 226 3.05 15.80 -4.64
N VAL A 227 3.10 15.98 -3.32
CA VAL A 227 3.93 15.15 -2.44
C VAL A 227 3.06 14.29 -1.54
N PHE A 228 3.31 12.98 -1.57
CA PHE A 228 2.64 11.97 -0.77
C PHE A 228 3.58 11.53 0.34
N VAL A 229 3.26 11.87 1.59
CA VAL A 229 4.07 11.48 2.75
C VAL A 229 3.53 10.18 3.35
N PHE A 230 4.38 9.17 3.43
CA PHE A 230 4.05 7.85 3.96
C PHE A 230 4.73 7.64 5.32
N HIS A 231 3.94 7.39 6.35
CA HIS A 231 4.47 7.04 7.67
C HIS A 231 5.04 5.61 7.64
N ALA A 232 6.34 5.47 7.89
CA ALA A 232 7.10 4.23 7.78
C ALA A 232 6.80 3.21 8.90
N THR A 233 5.54 2.75 8.97
CA THR A 233 4.99 1.83 9.99
C THR A 233 4.76 0.41 9.45
N GLY A 234 5.44 0.05 8.37
CA GLY A 234 5.27 -1.16 7.59
C GLY A 234 4.19 -0.98 6.52
N HIS A 235 3.02 -0.49 6.92
CA HIS A 235 1.91 -0.24 6.02
C HIS A 235 2.17 0.95 5.09
N GLY A 236 2.85 2.01 5.57
CA GLY A 236 3.13 3.18 4.75
C GLY A 236 4.11 2.88 3.60
N GLY A 237 5.20 2.15 3.86
CA GLY A 237 6.10 1.71 2.80
C GLY A 237 5.40 0.82 1.77
N ARG A 238 4.59 -0.15 2.22
CA ARG A 238 3.81 -1.00 1.30
C ARG A 238 2.81 -0.19 0.46
N ALA A 239 2.12 0.79 1.06
CA ALA A 239 1.20 1.66 0.34
C ALA A 239 1.92 2.53 -0.71
N MET A 240 3.09 3.08 -0.37
CA MET A 240 3.93 3.81 -1.32
C MET A 240 4.31 2.92 -2.51
N GLU A 241 4.79 1.70 -2.24
CA GLU A 241 5.17 0.75 -3.28
C GLU A 241 4.00 0.32 -4.17
N ARG A 242 2.81 0.15 -3.59
CA ARG A 242 1.59 -0.08 -4.35
C ARG A 242 1.27 1.07 -5.29
N LEU A 243 1.37 2.31 -4.82
CA LEU A 243 1.14 3.50 -5.67
C LEU A 243 2.18 3.63 -6.79
N VAL A 244 3.43 3.17 -6.58
CA VAL A 244 4.40 3.04 -7.66
C VAL A 244 3.96 2.00 -8.69
N GLN A 245 3.53 0.81 -8.25
CA GLN A 245 3.04 -0.25 -9.14
C GLN A 245 1.82 0.21 -9.96
N ASP A 246 0.94 0.99 -9.33
CA ASP A 246 -0.25 1.58 -9.95
C ASP A 246 0.07 2.84 -10.82
N GLN A 247 1.35 3.18 -11.00
CA GLN A 247 1.84 4.34 -11.78
C GLN A 247 1.25 5.69 -11.29
N LYS A 248 0.98 5.77 -9.99
CA LYS A 248 0.47 6.97 -9.31
C LYS A 248 1.58 7.85 -8.73
N LEU A 249 2.83 7.38 -8.73
CA LEU A 249 4.01 8.14 -8.34
C LEU A 249 5.03 8.16 -9.47
N ASP A 250 5.58 9.34 -9.74
CA ASP A 250 6.58 9.57 -10.79
C ASP A 250 8.02 9.41 -10.26
N ALA A 251 8.20 9.59 -8.95
CA ALA A 251 9.48 9.46 -8.27
C ALA A 251 9.32 9.19 -6.76
N VAL A 252 10.38 8.70 -6.12
CA VAL A 252 10.41 8.39 -4.69
C VAL A 252 11.64 8.99 -4.02
N ILE A 253 11.43 9.64 -2.87
CA ILE A 253 12.46 9.93 -1.88
C ILE A 253 12.19 9.04 -0.67
N ASP A 254 12.86 7.90 -0.63
CA ASP A 254 12.77 6.97 0.47
C ASP A 254 13.71 7.39 1.61
N LEU A 255 13.40 8.53 2.23
CA LEU A 255 14.23 9.14 3.27
C LEU A 255 14.30 8.25 4.52
N THR A 256 13.20 7.58 4.86
CA THR A 256 13.04 6.81 6.10
C THR A 256 12.81 5.34 5.81
N THR A 257 13.86 4.53 5.96
CA THR A 257 13.86 3.09 5.64
C THR A 257 13.80 2.19 6.87
N THR A 258 13.34 2.72 8.00
CA THR A 258 13.26 2.04 9.32
C THR A 258 12.49 0.71 9.30
N GLU A 259 11.50 0.55 8.41
CA GLU A 259 10.71 -0.68 8.27
C GLU A 259 11.55 -1.93 7.96
N ILE A 260 12.76 -1.74 7.42
CA ILE A 260 13.76 -2.80 7.19
C ILE A 260 14.29 -3.34 8.53
N CYS A 261 14.46 -2.47 9.53
CA CYS A 261 14.93 -2.87 10.86
C CYS A 261 13.91 -3.80 11.51
N ASP A 262 12.64 -3.40 11.48
CA ASP A 262 11.53 -4.20 11.97
C ASP A 262 11.39 -5.54 11.23
N HIS A 263 11.58 -5.55 9.91
CA HIS A 263 11.57 -6.79 9.14
C HIS A 263 12.69 -7.76 9.56
N LEU A 264 13.91 -7.26 9.76
CA LEU A 264 15.08 -8.08 10.07
C LEU A 264 15.17 -8.52 11.53
N MET A 265 14.64 -7.71 12.46
CA MET A 265 14.73 -7.92 13.91
C MET A 265 13.38 -8.29 14.56
N GLY A 266 12.33 -8.51 13.77
CA GLY A 266 11.02 -8.95 14.28
C GLY A 266 10.24 -7.86 15.01
N GLY A 267 10.40 -6.62 14.59
CA GLY A 267 9.61 -5.48 15.08
C GLY A 267 8.18 -5.45 14.51
N ASN A 268 7.35 -4.59 15.07
CA ASN A 268 5.92 -4.50 14.80
C ASN A 268 5.56 -3.75 13.51
N MET A 269 6.50 -2.97 12.96
CA MET A 269 6.31 -2.06 11.82
C MET A 269 7.05 -2.55 10.56
N SER A 270 7.05 -3.86 10.34
CA SER A 270 7.69 -4.49 9.18
C SER A 270 6.92 -4.24 7.88
N ALA A 271 7.61 -3.77 6.84
CA ALA A 271 7.08 -3.68 5.48
C ALA A 271 7.25 -4.98 4.67
N GLY A 272 7.86 -6.02 5.26
CA GLY A 272 8.04 -7.31 4.61
C GLY A 272 9.27 -7.39 3.70
N PRO A 273 9.51 -8.57 3.10
CA PRO A 273 10.71 -8.85 2.34
C PRO A 273 10.77 -8.08 1.02
N GLU A 274 9.65 -7.64 0.43
CA GLU A 274 9.63 -6.90 -0.83
C GLU A 274 10.02 -5.42 -0.71
N ARG A 275 10.32 -4.92 0.50
CA ARG A 275 10.63 -3.50 0.72
C ARG A 275 11.78 -3.00 -0.18
N LEU A 276 11.60 -1.80 -0.74
CA LEU A 276 12.38 -1.07 -1.76
C LEU A 276 12.19 -1.53 -3.21
N GLU A 277 11.46 -2.61 -3.49
CA GLU A 277 11.48 -3.21 -4.82
C GLU A 277 10.70 -2.43 -5.87
N ALA A 278 9.53 -1.86 -5.53
CA ALA A 278 8.62 -1.31 -6.55
C ALA A 278 9.25 -0.19 -7.39
N ALA A 279 9.85 0.83 -6.76
CA ALA A 279 10.48 1.95 -7.47
C ALA A 279 11.69 1.49 -8.31
N LEU A 280 12.50 0.58 -7.75
CA LEU A 280 13.65 0.00 -8.44
C LEU A 280 13.23 -0.77 -9.70
N LYS A 281 12.19 -1.61 -9.60
CA LYS A 281 11.66 -2.40 -10.73
C LYS A 281 10.96 -1.53 -11.77
N ALA A 282 10.26 -0.49 -11.34
CA ALA A 282 9.61 0.47 -12.24
C ALA A 282 10.64 1.27 -13.03
N GLY A 283 11.84 1.51 -12.47
CA GLY A 283 12.86 2.34 -13.09
C GLY A 283 12.48 3.82 -13.10
N ILE A 284 11.78 4.27 -12.05
CA ILE A 284 11.51 5.68 -11.76
C ILE A 284 12.64 6.27 -10.91
N PRO A 285 12.88 7.59 -10.94
CA PRO A 285 13.84 8.25 -10.05
C PRO A 285 13.60 7.88 -8.58
N ASN A 286 14.64 7.38 -7.93
CA ASN A 286 14.56 6.81 -6.60
C ASN A 286 15.78 7.22 -5.76
N LEU A 287 15.58 8.13 -4.81
CA LEU A 287 16.57 8.50 -3.82
C LEU A 287 16.32 7.72 -2.53
N ILE A 288 17.29 6.94 -2.08
CA ILE A 288 17.18 6.12 -0.87
C ILE A 288 18.10 6.72 0.19
N SER A 289 17.59 6.90 1.41
CA SER A 289 18.41 7.21 2.57
C SER A 289 18.18 6.19 3.68
N VAL A 290 18.79 6.43 4.83
CA VAL A 290 18.87 5.50 5.96
C VAL A 290 18.18 6.07 7.20
N GLY A 291 17.14 6.87 6.99
CA GLY A 291 16.41 7.50 8.07
C GLY A 291 15.80 6.50 9.03
N ALA A 292 15.99 6.77 10.32
CA ALA A 292 15.51 5.97 11.44
C ALA A 292 15.96 4.50 11.42
N THR A 293 17.07 4.16 10.75
CA THR A 293 17.63 2.79 10.79
C THR A 293 18.38 2.47 12.09
N ASP A 294 18.39 3.40 13.03
CA ASP A 294 18.88 3.27 14.40
C ASP A 294 17.87 2.57 15.32
N MET A 295 16.62 2.31 14.89
CA MET A 295 15.59 1.77 15.78
C MET A 295 14.79 0.60 15.19
N VAL A 296 14.39 -0.31 16.08
CA VAL A 296 13.37 -1.34 15.85
C VAL A 296 12.16 -1.03 16.73
N ASN A 297 10.96 -1.13 16.19
CA ASN A 297 9.74 -0.74 16.89
C ASN A 297 9.06 -1.95 17.55
N PHE A 298 8.80 -1.85 18.85
CA PHE A 298 7.98 -2.80 19.60
C PHE A 298 6.79 -2.10 20.24
N GLY A 299 5.90 -2.90 20.82
CA GLY A 299 4.77 -2.41 21.61
C GLY A 299 5.20 -1.87 22.98
N PRO A 300 4.32 -1.94 23.99
CA PRO A 300 4.69 -1.66 25.38
C PRO A 300 5.94 -2.45 25.78
N LYS A 301 6.80 -1.91 26.64
CA LYS A 301 8.09 -2.54 27.02
C LYS A 301 7.97 -4.01 27.44
N VAL A 302 6.88 -4.37 28.11
CA VAL A 302 6.59 -5.76 28.54
C VAL A 302 6.37 -6.74 27.38
N SER A 303 6.07 -6.23 26.18
CA SER A 303 5.90 -7.01 24.95
C SER A 303 7.19 -7.20 24.16
N VAL A 304 8.28 -6.51 24.54
CA VAL A 304 9.59 -6.69 23.90
C VAL A 304 10.06 -8.13 24.13
N PRO A 305 10.47 -8.86 23.08
CA PRO A 305 10.95 -10.24 23.22
C PRO A 305 12.08 -10.36 24.25
N SER A 306 12.04 -11.41 25.08
CA SER A 306 12.96 -11.56 26.22
C SER A 306 14.44 -11.61 25.83
N HIS A 307 14.77 -12.09 24.63
CA HIS A 307 16.13 -12.10 24.10
C HIS A 307 16.67 -10.70 23.74
N TYR A 308 15.81 -9.68 23.77
CA TYR A 308 16.18 -8.27 23.62
C TYR A 308 16.17 -7.49 24.95
N SER A 309 16.01 -8.17 26.09
CA SER A 309 15.92 -7.51 27.41
C SER A 309 17.16 -6.69 27.80
N ASP A 310 18.36 -7.13 27.38
CA ASP A 310 19.64 -6.44 27.65
C ASP A 310 19.97 -5.35 26.62
N ARG A 311 19.06 -5.08 25.67
CA ARG A 311 19.27 -4.07 24.64
C ARG A 311 18.99 -2.68 25.16
N GLN A 312 19.51 -1.68 24.45
CA GLN A 312 19.17 -0.30 24.72
C GLN A 312 17.75 0.00 24.25
N LEU A 313 16.83 0.07 25.22
CA LEU A 313 15.41 0.33 25.01
C LEU A 313 15.07 1.78 25.42
N LEU A 314 14.26 2.43 24.59
CA LEU A 314 13.70 3.76 24.85
C LEU A 314 12.17 3.68 24.80
N GLU A 315 11.52 3.89 25.94
CA GLU A 315 10.06 3.98 26.02
C GLU A 315 9.61 5.30 25.40
N HIS A 316 9.16 5.27 24.15
CA HIS A 316 8.71 6.47 23.43
C HIS A 316 7.36 6.95 23.99
N ASN A 317 6.46 6.01 24.25
CA ASN A 317 5.19 6.24 24.93
C ASN A 317 4.70 4.93 25.59
N PRO A 318 3.60 4.93 26.36
CA PRO A 318 3.11 3.71 27.05
C PRO A 318 2.82 2.51 26.13
N THR A 319 2.66 2.74 24.84
CA THR A 319 2.33 1.71 23.83
C THR A 319 3.47 1.37 22.87
N VAL A 320 4.58 2.11 22.90
CA VAL A 320 5.68 1.97 21.94
C VAL A 320 7.04 2.05 22.63
N THR A 321 7.87 1.03 22.38
CA THR A 321 9.25 0.96 22.82
C THR A 321 10.16 0.84 21.60
N LEU A 322 11.18 1.68 21.54
CA LEU A 322 12.20 1.66 20.49
C LEU A 322 13.42 0.89 21.02
N MET A 323 13.99 0.02 20.19
CA MET A 323 15.24 -0.68 20.49
C MET A 323 16.35 -0.20 19.57
N ARG A 324 17.48 0.25 20.12
CA ARG A 324 18.64 0.71 19.33
C ARG A 324 19.25 -0.45 18.54
N THR A 325 19.44 -0.29 17.23
CA THR A 325 20.14 -1.29 16.38
C THR A 325 21.64 -1.34 16.71
N THR A 326 22.26 -2.53 16.64
CA THR A 326 23.72 -2.69 16.83
C THR A 326 24.51 -2.51 15.53
N PRO A 327 25.86 -2.40 15.57
CA PRO A 327 26.69 -2.39 14.36
C PRO A 327 26.51 -3.63 13.47
N GLU A 328 26.27 -4.81 14.05
CA GLU A 328 26.01 -6.04 13.29
C GLU A 328 24.66 -5.98 12.58
N GLU A 329 23.63 -5.46 13.24
CA GLU A 329 22.30 -5.26 12.66
C GLU A 329 22.31 -4.16 11.60
N ALA A 330 23.07 -3.09 11.82
CA ALA A 330 23.32 -2.02 10.85
C ALA A 330 23.93 -2.58 9.54
N LYS A 331 24.90 -3.51 9.64
CA LYS A 331 25.41 -4.23 8.46
C LYS A 331 24.35 -5.09 7.78
N LYS A 332 23.45 -5.74 8.52
CA LYS A 332 22.35 -6.53 7.92
C LYS A 332 21.38 -5.62 7.15
N ILE A 333 21.07 -4.44 7.68
CA ILE A 333 20.26 -3.42 7.01
C ILE A 333 20.94 -2.97 5.71
N ALA A 334 22.24 -2.65 5.75
CA ALA A 334 23.03 -2.33 4.57
C ALA A 334 22.96 -3.43 3.50
N HIS A 335 23.17 -4.69 3.90
CA HIS A 335 23.11 -5.83 2.99
C HIS A 335 21.71 -6.01 2.38
N PHE A 336 20.64 -5.78 3.15
CA PHE A 336 19.29 -5.80 2.61
C PHE A 336 19.11 -4.74 1.51
N ILE A 337 19.44 -3.48 1.81
CA ILE A 337 19.32 -2.35 0.87
C ILE A 337 20.14 -2.61 -0.41
N THR A 338 21.43 -2.97 -0.25
CA THR A 338 22.33 -3.22 -1.39
C THR A 338 21.88 -4.40 -2.24
N ASN A 339 21.37 -5.47 -1.62
CA ASN A 339 20.82 -6.61 -2.35
C ASN A 339 19.58 -6.20 -3.17
N LYS A 340 18.66 -5.42 -2.59
CA LYS A 340 17.48 -4.91 -3.32
C LYS A 340 17.88 -4.07 -4.52
N ILE A 341 18.76 -3.10 -4.32
CA ILE A 341 19.27 -2.25 -5.40
C ILE A 341 19.90 -3.11 -6.52
N LYS A 342 20.81 -4.01 -6.18
CA LYS A 342 21.52 -4.84 -7.18
C LYS A 342 20.61 -5.79 -7.97
N THR A 343 19.57 -6.32 -7.32
CA THR A 343 18.72 -7.35 -7.92
C THR A 343 17.48 -6.78 -8.61
N CYS A 344 17.04 -5.59 -8.21
CA CYS A 344 15.75 -5.04 -8.65
C CYS A 344 15.89 -3.75 -9.46
N ALA A 345 17.01 -3.01 -9.39
CA ALA A 345 17.16 -1.76 -10.13
C ALA A 345 17.17 -2.02 -11.64
N LYS A 346 16.08 -1.64 -12.31
CA LYS A 346 15.97 -1.71 -13.77
C LYS A 346 16.92 -0.72 -14.46
N ASP A 347 17.14 0.43 -13.85
CA ASP A 347 18.04 1.47 -14.33
C ASP A 347 18.82 2.07 -13.14
N PRO A 348 20.04 1.59 -12.86
CA PRO A 348 20.87 2.08 -11.76
C PRO A 348 21.19 3.58 -11.84
N SER A 349 21.16 4.20 -13.03
CA SER A 349 21.46 5.63 -13.19
C SER A 349 20.41 6.55 -12.58
N LYS A 350 19.21 6.03 -12.32
CA LYS A 350 18.09 6.75 -11.68
C LYS A 350 18.02 6.54 -10.18
N VAL A 351 18.95 5.78 -9.61
CA VAL A 351 18.99 5.43 -8.20
C VAL A 351 20.18 6.13 -7.55
N GLN A 352 19.96 6.73 -6.38
CA GLN A 352 21.07 7.17 -5.53
C GLN A 352 20.84 6.81 -4.08
N VAL A 353 21.93 6.66 -3.34
CA VAL A 353 21.91 6.45 -1.89
C VAL A 353 22.55 7.64 -1.19
N TRP A 354 21.80 8.28 -0.29
CA TRP A 354 22.22 9.47 0.44
C TRP A 354 22.48 9.15 1.91
N LEU A 355 23.70 9.41 2.38
CA LEU A 355 24.18 9.05 3.72
C LEU A 355 24.35 10.30 4.60
N PRO A 356 23.48 10.54 5.60
CA PRO A 356 23.58 11.67 6.51
C PRO A 356 24.53 11.36 7.67
N LYS A 357 25.79 11.75 7.56
CA LYS A 357 26.83 11.43 8.55
C LYS A 357 26.69 12.17 9.88
N GLY A 358 25.89 13.23 9.93
CA GLY A 358 25.57 13.93 11.17
C GLY A 358 24.56 13.19 12.06
N GLY A 359 23.91 12.15 11.54
CA GLY A 359 22.96 11.32 12.27
C GLY A 359 21.77 10.88 11.41
N VAL A 360 21.29 9.66 11.65
CA VAL A 360 20.21 9.02 10.87
C VAL A 360 18.80 9.29 11.40
N SER A 361 18.68 9.91 12.57
CA SER A 361 17.41 10.26 13.20
C SER A 361 17.61 11.40 14.20
N MET A 362 16.54 12.10 14.60
CA MET A 362 16.63 13.16 15.62
C MET A 362 17.14 12.66 16.98
N ILE A 363 17.13 11.35 17.23
CA ILE A 363 17.60 10.74 18.48
C ILE A 363 18.95 10.02 18.33
N ALA A 364 19.44 9.82 17.09
CA ALA A 364 20.76 9.29 16.76
C ALA A 364 21.68 10.36 16.17
N VAL A 365 21.67 11.55 16.78
CA VAL A 365 22.66 12.62 16.58
C VAL A 365 23.63 12.65 17.76
N PRO A 366 24.83 13.26 17.65
CA PRO A 366 25.76 13.41 18.78
C PRO A 366 25.07 13.95 20.04
N GLY A 367 25.17 13.19 21.15
CA GLY A 367 24.52 13.52 22.44
C GLY A 367 23.07 13.07 22.56
N GLY A 368 22.46 12.53 21.50
CA GLY A 368 21.14 11.90 21.53
C GLY A 368 21.14 10.53 22.22
N PRO A 369 19.97 10.02 22.64
CA PRO A 369 19.90 8.77 23.38
C PRO A 369 20.35 7.56 22.53
N PHE A 370 20.18 7.60 21.21
CA PHE A 370 20.57 6.53 20.28
C PHE A 370 21.85 6.87 19.49
N ALA A 371 22.62 7.87 19.94
CA ALA A 371 23.91 8.20 19.33
C ALA A 371 24.88 7.01 19.39
N ASP A 372 25.29 6.51 18.22
CA ASP A 372 26.28 5.44 18.10
C ASP A 372 26.99 5.54 16.74
N SER A 373 28.14 6.21 16.73
CA SER A 373 28.93 6.40 15.52
C SER A 373 29.49 5.07 14.97
N THR A 374 29.67 4.06 15.81
CA THR A 374 30.17 2.75 15.37
C THR A 374 29.12 2.02 14.56
N ALA A 375 27.85 2.09 14.97
CA ALA A 375 26.74 1.52 14.21
C ALA A 375 26.53 2.26 12.87
N ASP A 376 26.61 3.59 12.89
CA ASP A 376 26.42 4.42 11.70
C ASP A 376 27.55 4.22 10.68
N GLU A 377 28.81 4.18 11.13
CA GLU A 377 29.97 3.84 10.28
C GLU A 377 29.85 2.43 9.69
N ALA A 378 29.39 1.45 10.49
CA ALA A 378 29.18 0.09 10.04
C ALA A 378 28.11 0.00 8.93
N LEU A 379 27.02 0.77 9.05
CA LEU A 379 25.98 0.90 8.03
C LEU A 379 26.54 1.52 6.75
N PHE A 380 27.17 2.69 6.86
CA PHE A 380 27.67 3.46 5.71
C PHE A 380 28.75 2.69 4.95
N GLN A 381 29.70 2.09 5.66
CA GLN A 381 30.77 1.33 5.03
C GLN A 381 30.24 0.09 4.31
N ALA A 382 29.29 -0.64 4.92
CA ALA A 382 28.67 -1.80 4.29
C ALA A 382 27.84 -1.42 3.05
N LEU A 383 27.16 -0.27 3.04
CA LEU A 383 26.48 0.26 1.85
C LEU A 383 27.48 0.58 0.72
N LYS A 384 28.59 1.26 1.06
CA LYS A 384 29.65 1.61 0.09
C LYS A 384 30.28 0.38 -0.54
N ASP A 385 30.70 -0.57 0.28
CA ASP A 385 31.30 -1.82 -0.21
C ASP A 385 30.27 -2.65 -1.00
N GLY A 386 29.03 -2.69 -0.50
CA GLY A 386 27.93 -3.42 -1.10
C GLY A 386 27.45 -2.85 -2.43
N LEU A 387 27.65 -1.58 -2.74
CA LEU A 387 27.25 -0.96 -4.03
C LEU A 387 28.42 -0.67 -4.97
N LYS A 388 29.65 -1.01 -4.59
CA LYS A 388 30.83 -0.84 -5.45
C LYS A 388 30.61 -1.52 -6.81
N GLY A 389 30.77 -0.75 -7.88
CA GLY A 389 30.60 -1.22 -9.26
C GLY A 389 29.15 -1.47 -9.70
N SER A 390 28.16 -1.08 -8.91
CA SER A 390 26.73 -1.24 -9.27
C SER A 390 26.22 -0.17 -10.25
N GLY A 391 26.96 0.91 -10.45
CA GLY A 391 26.52 2.08 -11.22
C GLY A 391 25.61 3.05 -10.44
N VAL A 392 25.25 2.71 -9.20
CA VAL A 392 24.50 3.60 -8.30
C VAL A 392 25.44 4.59 -7.61
N GLU A 393 25.04 5.86 -7.61
CA GLU A 393 25.78 6.92 -6.93
C GLU A 393 25.50 6.90 -5.42
N ILE A 394 26.56 7.03 -4.62
CA ILE A 394 26.46 7.25 -3.17
C ILE A 394 26.89 8.68 -2.88
N VAL A 395 26.02 9.43 -2.22
CA VAL A 395 26.29 10.80 -1.76
C VAL A 395 26.49 10.77 -0.25
N GLU A 396 27.67 11.16 0.20
CA GLU A 396 28.01 11.31 1.62
C GLU A 396 27.85 12.79 2.01
N ASP A 397 27.10 13.05 3.09
CA ASP A 397 26.85 14.40 3.58
C ASP A 397 27.21 14.49 5.07
N GLU A 398 27.89 15.56 5.50
CA GLU A 398 28.28 15.73 6.91
C GLU A 398 27.12 16.14 7.82
N ARG A 399 26.00 16.59 7.25
CA ARG A 399 24.81 17.01 7.99
C ARG A 399 24.00 15.81 8.48
N ASP A 400 23.16 16.03 9.49
CA ASP A 400 22.19 15.03 9.92
C ASP A 400 20.96 15.03 9.00
N ILE A 401 20.17 13.96 9.07
CA ILE A 401 19.03 13.74 8.17
C ILE A 401 17.95 14.83 8.24
N ASN A 402 17.87 15.56 9.35
CA ASN A 402 16.89 16.61 9.58
C ASN A 402 17.43 18.02 9.30
N ASP A 403 18.70 18.15 8.90
CA ASP A 403 19.25 19.42 8.48
C ASP A 403 18.48 19.96 7.26
N ALA A 404 18.11 21.24 7.32
CA ALA A 404 17.29 21.86 6.30
C ALA A 404 18.00 21.97 4.94
N GLY A 405 19.32 22.10 4.93
CA GLY A 405 20.14 22.10 3.72
C GLY A 405 20.23 20.71 3.11
N PHE A 406 20.47 19.67 3.91
CA PHE A 406 20.46 18.27 3.44
C PHE A 406 19.14 17.94 2.75
N ALA A 407 18.02 18.28 3.40
CA ALA A 407 16.67 18.10 2.86
C ALA A 407 16.44 18.82 1.52
N VAL A 408 16.94 20.06 1.37
CA VAL A 408 16.84 20.81 0.11
C VAL A 408 17.66 20.17 -1.00
N ASP A 409 18.89 19.73 -0.70
CA ASP A 409 19.78 19.14 -1.69
C ASP A 409 19.24 17.79 -2.19
N VAL A 410 18.67 16.97 -1.30
CA VAL A 410 17.94 15.74 -1.68
C VAL A 410 16.77 16.06 -2.62
N ALA A 411 15.96 17.08 -2.30
CA ALA A 411 14.81 17.46 -3.11
C ALA A 411 15.21 17.96 -4.51
N GLU A 412 16.20 18.86 -4.60
CA GLU A 412 16.72 19.34 -5.87
C GLU A 412 17.34 18.21 -6.70
N ARG A 413 18.07 17.29 -6.06
CA ARG A 413 18.63 16.15 -6.77
C ARG A 413 17.57 15.28 -7.42
N LEU A 414 16.45 15.04 -6.74
CA LEU A 414 15.35 14.28 -7.34
C LEU A 414 14.83 14.96 -8.60
N VAL A 415 14.65 16.29 -8.55
CA VAL A 415 14.17 17.09 -9.68
C VAL A 415 15.16 17.03 -10.85
N GLU A 416 16.46 17.10 -10.59
CA GLU A 416 17.49 16.93 -11.62
C GLU A 416 17.42 15.56 -12.29
N LEU A 417 17.28 14.49 -11.49
CA LEU A 417 17.15 13.13 -12.01
C LEU A 417 15.91 13.02 -12.91
N ILE A 418 14.79 13.64 -12.54
CA ILE A 418 13.57 13.66 -13.36
C ILE A 418 13.79 14.43 -14.67
N ARG A 419 14.35 15.65 -14.62
CA ARG A 419 14.56 16.49 -15.82
C ARG A 419 15.55 15.90 -16.82
N SER A 420 16.60 15.22 -16.33
CA SER A 420 17.57 14.56 -17.21
C SER A 420 16.93 13.50 -18.13
N LEU A 421 15.78 12.94 -17.72
CA LEU A 421 15.03 11.95 -18.49
C LEU A 421 14.24 12.58 -19.64
N GLU A 422 13.62 13.73 -19.41
CA GLU A 422 12.85 14.44 -20.43
C GLU A 422 13.75 14.82 -21.62
N HIS A 423 14.96 15.31 -21.35
CA HIS A 423 15.93 15.66 -22.40
C HIS A 423 16.50 14.46 -23.18
N THR A 424 16.52 13.26 -22.58
CA THR A 424 17.00 12.06 -23.27
C THR A 424 15.94 11.53 -24.24
N THR A 425 14.65 11.64 -23.93
CA THR A 425 13.55 11.21 -24.83
C THR A 425 13.39 12.08 -26.08
N TYR A 426 13.70 13.38 -26.03
CA TYR A 426 13.59 14.25 -27.21
C TYR A 426 14.72 14.05 -28.24
N ASN A 427 15.89 13.55 -27.84
CA ASN A 427 17.03 13.38 -28.75
C ASN A 427 17.05 12.05 -29.53
N VAL A 428 16.14 11.12 -29.24
CA VAL A 428 16.03 9.82 -29.97
C VAL A 428 15.00 9.89 -31.11
N GLY A 429 14.28 11.01 -31.26
CA GLY A 429 13.30 11.24 -32.33
C GLY A 429 13.82 11.98 -33.57
N SER A 430 15.13 12.25 -33.65
CA SER A 430 15.74 13.02 -34.74
C SER A 430 17.05 12.41 -35.21
N VAL A 431 16.99 11.25 -35.86
CA VAL A 431 18.00 10.79 -36.84
C VAL A 431 17.28 10.12 -38.00
#